data_AF-A0A2N5TI18-F1
#
_entry.id   AF-A0A2N5TI18-F1
#
_cell.length_a   1.000
_cell.length_b   1.000
_cell.length_c   1.000
_cell.angle_alpha   90.00
_cell.angle_beta   90.00
_cell.angle_gamma   90.00
#
_symmetry.space_group_name_H-M   'P 1'
#
loop_
_entity.id
_entity.type
_entity.pdbx_description
1 polymer ?
#
loop_
_entity_poly.entity_id
_entity_poly.type
_entity_poly.pdbx_seq_one_letter_code
_entity_poly.pdbx_strand_id
1 'polypeptide(L)'
;MSPDQLNGWEKLVFHLLERCNHVSPVKTNGAQTGGMMWADGWRKSSDPDQSLGRFCCVGKMKKAMERAQYNPVSEAAGIREASDFISLQLQKFAPGVFESCRQLLIDSRFPSMAQMEYPSPYTSDDFASFLTFTMFNFYNQPHKDSDVNDWTLVIWIPIFNPQTRTEDDPVLADEGFDMMGGQFTFRDFQVYLDLQEWKVYSYWFFLPNV
;
A
#
# COMPACT_ATOMS: atom_id res chain seq x y z
N MET A 1 -17.86 9.24 -7.75
CA MET A 1 -16.47 9.16 -8.28
C MET A 1 -16.56 9.11 -9.80
N SER A 2 -15.63 9.72 -10.55
CA SER A 2 -15.67 9.62 -12.02
C SER A 2 -15.31 8.20 -12.48
N PRO A 3 -15.75 7.75 -13.68
CA PRO A 3 -15.37 6.44 -14.21
C PRO A 3 -13.85 6.22 -14.26
N ASP A 4 -13.09 7.24 -14.64
CA ASP A 4 -11.62 7.16 -14.69
C ASP A 4 -10.98 6.97 -13.31
N GLN A 5 -11.54 7.64 -12.29
CA GLN A 5 -11.08 7.45 -10.92
C GLN A 5 -11.40 6.06 -10.40
N LEU A 6 -12.60 5.53 -10.70
CA LEU A 6 -12.99 4.17 -10.31
C LEU A 6 -12.06 3.13 -10.96
N ASN A 7 -11.83 3.24 -12.27
CA ASN A 7 -10.91 2.39 -13.01
C ASN A 7 -9.48 2.45 -12.44
N GLY A 8 -9.01 3.64 -12.03
CA GLY A 8 -7.69 3.78 -11.41
C GLY A 8 -7.57 3.03 -10.07
N TRP A 9 -8.63 3.01 -9.26
CA TRP A 9 -8.66 2.23 -8.03
C TRP A 9 -8.72 0.73 -8.26
N GLU A 10 -9.55 0.28 -9.20
CA GLU A 10 -9.62 -1.12 -9.59
C GLU A 10 -8.24 -1.62 -10.04
N LYS A 11 -7.56 -0.86 -10.89
CA LYS A 11 -6.19 -1.15 -11.33
C LYS A 11 -5.20 -1.20 -10.16
N LEU A 12 -5.29 -0.27 -9.21
CA LEU A 12 -4.43 -0.31 -8.02
C LEU A 12 -4.68 -1.60 -7.21
N VAL A 13 -5.93 -1.99 -6.97
CA VAL A 13 -6.27 -3.23 -6.25
C VAL A 13 -5.72 -4.45 -6.99
N PHE A 14 -5.97 -4.55 -8.30
CA PHE A 14 -5.43 -5.64 -9.11
C PHE A 14 -3.91 -5.70 -9.05
N HIS A 15 -3.23 -4.55 -9.13
CA HIS A 15 -1.79 -4.48 -8.98
C HIS A 15 -1.34 -5.03 -7.62
N LEU A 16 -1.94 -4.57 -6.51
CA LEU A 16 -1.57 -5.04 -5.17
C LEU A 16 -1.82 -6.55 -4.97
N LEU A 17 -2.92 -7.08 -5.51
CA LEU A 17 -3.20 -8.52 -5.51
C LEU A 17 -2.17 -9.31 -6.33
N GLU A 18 -1.80 -8.80 -7.50
CA GLU A 18 -0.75 -9.40 -8.34
C GLU A 18 0.60 -9.40 -7.62
N ARG A 19 0.95 -8.32 -6.90
CA ARG A 19 2.19 -8.25 -6.11
C ARG A 19 2.30 -9.39 -5.10
N CYS A 20 1.20 -9.90 -4.54
CA CYS A 20 1.22 -11.06 -3.64
C CYS A 20 1.79 -12.35 -4.27
N ASN A 21 1.81 -12.44 -5.61
CA ASN A 21 2.45 -13.54 -6.34
C ASN A 21 3.98 -13.42 -6.38
N HIS A 22 4.53 -12.23 -6.12
CA HIS A 22 5.97 -11.94 -6.24
C HIS A 22 6.63 -11.59 -4.90
N VAL A 23 5.86 -11.08 -3.94
CA VAL A 23 6.32 -10.78 -2.58
C VAL A 23 5.73 -11.74 -1.55
N SER A 24 6.44 -11.93 -0.44
CA SER A 24 5.93 -12.68 0.71
C SER A 24 5.31 -11.73 1.73
N PRO A 25 4.36 -12.21 2.56
CA PRO A 25 3.90 -11.42 3.70
C PRO A 25 5.08 -10.97 4.57
N VAL A 26 5.01 -9.74 5.05
CA VAL A 26 5.97 -9.17 6.00
C VAL A 26 5.86 -9.94 7.31
N LYS A 27 7.00 -10.25 7.93
CA LYS A 27 7.01 -10.89 9.26
C LYS A 27 6.44 -9.92 10.29
N THR A 28 5.64 -10.44 11.21
CA THR A 28 5.08 -9.67 12.33
C THR A 28 6.19 -9.01 13.15
N ASN A 29 5.95 -7.77 13.56
CA ASN A 29 6.76 -7.01 14.52
C ASN A 29 6.29 -7.19 15.98
N GLY A 30 5.34 -8.10 16.22
CA GLY A 30 4.77 -8.38 17.54
C GLY A 30 3.45 -7.65 17.83
N ALA A 31 3.16 -6.54 17.15
CA ALA A 31 1.87 -5.83 17.31
C ALA A 31 0.73 -6.52 16.54
N GLN A 32 1.03 -7.13 15.40
CA GLN A 32 0.07 -7.84 14.58
C GLN A 32 -0.52 -9.04 15.31
N THR A 33 -1.86 -9.04 15.41
CA THR A 33 -2.64 -10.10 16.06
C THR A 33 -3.38 -10.97 15.04
N GLY A 34 -3.68 -10.45 13.86
CA GLY A 34 -4.31 -11.23 12.79
C GLY A 34 -4.14 -10.63 11.39
N GLY A 35 -4.67 -11.36 10.40
CA GLY A 35 -4.56 -11.06 8.98
C GLY A 35 -3.13 -11.09 8.44
N MET A 36 -2.91 -10.45 7.29
CA MET A 36 -1.60 -10.42 6.62
C MET A 36 -1.27 -9.02 6.10
N MET A 37 0.02 -8.69 6.11
CA MET A 37 0.58 -7.47 5.54
C MET A 37 1.61 -7.82 4.49
N TRP A 38 1.62 -7.06 3.40
CA TRP A 38 2.66 -7.06 2.38
C TRP A 38 3.26 -5.68 2.27
N ALA A 39 4.41 -5.61 1.60
CA ALA A 39 5.06 -4.37 1.25
C ALA A 39 5.58 -4.44 -0.19
N ASP A 40 5.53 -3.32 -0.89
CA ASP A 40 6.11 -3.16 -2.22
C ASP A 40 6.90 -1.86 -2.35
N GLY A 41 7.90 -1.85 -3.22
CA GLY A 41 8.87 -0.75 -3.34
C GLY A 41 10.17 -1.05 -2.61
N TRP A 42 10.92 0.01 -2.30
CA TRP A 42 12.26 -0.04 -1.73
C TRP A 42 12.26 0.26 -0.25
N ARG A 43 13.00 -0.55 0.52
CA ARG A 43 13.17 -0.34 1.96
C ARG A 43 14.62 -0.58 2.37
N LYS A 44 15.08 0.23 3.31
CA LYS A 44 16.36 0.00 4.00
C LYS A 44 16.24 -1.27 4.85
N SER A 45 17.23 -2.15 4.80
CA SER A 45 17.25 -3.30 5.69
C SER A 45 17.24 -2.86 7.17
N SER A 46 16.58 -3.65 8.01
CA SER A 46 16.57 -3.46 9.46
C SER A 46 17.81 -4.04 10.14
N ASP A 47 18.57 -4.86 9.41
CA ASP A 47 19.79 -5.47 9.93
C ASP A 47 20.96 -4.47 9.87
N PRO A 48 21.86 -4.48 10.87
CA PRO A 48 23.09 -3.69 10.83
C PRO A 48 23.91 -3.96 9.57
N ASP A 49 24.53 -2.92 9.03
CA ASP A 49 25.43 -2.98 7.86
C ASP A 49 24.80 -3.52 6.57
N GLN A 50 23.47 -3.62 6.51
CA GLN A 50 22.77 -4.07 5.31
C GLN A 50 22.27 -2.93 4.43
N SER A 51 22.22 -3.25 3.14
CA SER A 51 21.85 -2.34 2.07
C SER A 51 20.34 -2.07 2.00
N LEU A 52 20.00 -1.09 1.17
CA LEU A 52 18.67 -0.87 0.63
C LEU A 52 18.32 -1.97 -0.38
N GLY A 53 17.06 -2.43 -0.40
CA GLY A 53 16.57 -3.37 -1.41
C GLY A 53 15.09 -3.18 -1.72
N ARG A 54 14.67 -3.68 -2.90
CA ARG A 54 13.26 -3.75 -3.27
C ARG A 54 12.63 -5.01 -2.67
N PHE A 55 11.40 -4.90 -2.17
CA PHE A 55 10.63 -6.07 -1.74
C PHE A 55 10.48 -7.07 -2.88
N CYS A 56 10.95 -8.30 -2.63
CA CYS A 56 10.96 -9.38 -3.59
C CYS A 56 11.06 -10.73 -2.86
N CYS A 57 10.31 -11.73 -3.31
CA CYS A 57 10.56 -13.12 -2.95
C CYS A 57 11.21 -13.85 -4.13
N VAL A 58 12.54 -13.99 -4.09
CA VAL A 58 13.34 -14.62 -5.16
C VAL A 58 12.78 -16.00 -5.55
N GLY A 59 12.37 -16.81 -4.58
CA GLY A 59 11.80 -18.13 -4.85
C GLY A 59 10.46 -18.09 -5.59
N LYS A 60 9.58 -17.14 -5.26
CA LYS A 60 8.31 -16.93 -5.98
C LYS A 60 8.56 -16.42 -7.39
N MET A 61 9.44 -15.42 -7.53
CA MET A 61 9.81 -14.87 -8.83
C MET A 61 10.42 -15.91 -9.75
N LYS A 62 11.35 -16.73 -9.24
CA LYS A 62 11.95 -17.82 -10.02
C LYS A 62 10.89 -18.79 -10.55
N LYS A 63 9.92 -19.20 -9.71
CA LYS A 63 8.81 -20.06 -10.12
C LYS A 63 7.90 -19.39 -11.15
N ALA A 64 7.63 -18.09 -11.00
CA ALA A 64 6.83 -17.35 -11.97
C ALA A 64 7.54 -17.27 -13.34
N MET A 65 8.86 -17.01 -13.34
CA MET A 65 9.68 -17.04 -14.56
C MET A 65 9.71 -18.42 -15.20
N GLU A 66 9.90 -19.49 -14.41
CA GLU A 66 9.86 -20.89 -14.90
C GLU A 66 8.51 -21.25 -15.54
N ARG A 67 7.42 -20.63 -15.08
CA ARG A 67 6.06 -20.83 -15.62
C ARG A 67 5.69 -19.84 -16.74
N ALA A 68 6.61 -18.97 -17.16
CA ALA A 68 6.35 -17.87 -18.08
C ALA A 68 5.20 -16.93 -17.62
N GLN A 69 5.04 -16.78 -16.31
CA GLN A 69 4.04 -15.93 -15.65
C GLN A 69 4.66 -14.62 -15.10
N TYR A 70 5.84 -14.24 -15.56
CA TYR A 70 6.51 -13.02 -15.14
C TYR A 70 7.03 -12.27 -16.35
N ASN A 71 6.61 -11.01 -16.49
CA ASN A 71 7.10 -10.10 -17.52
C ASN A 71 7.67 -8.83 -16.86
N PRO A 72 9.00 -8.63 -16.87
CA PRO A 72 9.61 -7.49 -16.17
C PRO A 72 9.16 -6.12 -16.71
N VAL A 73 8.78 -6.03 -17.98
CA VAL A 73 8.28 -4.78 -18.59
C VAL A 73 6.87 -4.48 -18.10
N SER A 74 5.98 -5.47 -18.10
CA SER A 74 4.63 -5.32 -17.58
C SER A 74 4.63 -5.00 -16.08
N GLU A 75 5.49 -5.66 -15.31
CA GLU A 75 5.66 -5.39 -13.88
C GLU A 75 6.14 -3.97 -13.61
N ALA A 76 7.16 -3.51 -14.33
CA ALA A 76 7.66 -2.14 -14.21
C ALA A 76 6.58 -1.11 -14.58
N ALA A 77 5.78 -1.40 -15.60
CA ALA A 77 4.67 -0.53 -16.02
C ALA A 77 3.57 -0.48 -14.94
N GLY A 78 3.17 -1.62 -14.37
CA GLY A 78 2.17 -1.69 -13.30
C GLY A 78 2.61 -0.98 -12.03
N ILE A 79 3.87 -1.17 -11.62
CA ILE A 79 4.48 -0.47 -10.49
C ILE A 79 4.43 1.05 -10.69
N ARG A 80 4.77 1.53 -11.89
CA ARG A 80 4.72 2.95 -12.22
C ARG A 80 3.29 3.48 -12.24
N GLU A 81 2.37 2.79 -12.93
CA GLU A 81 0.95 3.19 -13.00
C GLU A 81 0.32 3.30 -11.61
N ALA A 82 0.56 2.31 -10.73
CA ALA A 82 0.08 2.32 -9.35
C ALA A 82 0.68 3.49 -8.55
N SER A 83 2.00 3.71 -8.66
CA SER A 83 2.68 4.81 -7.96
C SER A 83 2.17 6.19 -8.42
N ASP A 84 2.11 6.41 -9.73
CA ASP A 84 1.68 7.67 -10.33
C ASP A 84 0.20 7.94 -9.99
N PHE A 85 -0.64 6.90 -9.97
CA PHE A 85 -2.02 7.02 -9.53
C PHE A 85 -2.12 7.47 -8.07
N ILE A 86 -1.44 6.80 -7.13
CA ILE A 86 -1.46 7.19 -5.71
C ILE A 86 -0.93 8.62 -5.54
N SER A 87 0.17 8.95 -6.24
CA SER A 87 0.77 10.29 -6.25
C SER A 87 -0.24 11.35 -6.67
N LEU A 88 -0.93 11.14 -7.79
CA LEU A 88 -1.94 12.06 -8.31
C LEU A 88 -3.10 12.25 -7.33
N GLN A 89 -3.55 11.16 -6.69
CA GLN A 89 -4.60 11.25 -5.68
C GLN A 89 -4.14 12.05 -4.46
N LEU A 90 -2.92 11.81 -3.99
CA LEU A 90 -2.34 12.50 -2.86
C LEU A 90 -2.12 13.99 -3.14
N GLN A 91 -1.61 14.35 -4.31
CA GLN A 91 -1.46 15.74 -4.75
C GLN A 91 -2.80 16.49 -4.79
N LYS A 92 -3.88 15.83 -5.23
CA LYS A 92 -5.22 16.43 -5.28
C LYS A 92 -5.84 16.62 -3.90
N PHE A 93 -5.66 15.63 -3.01
CA PHE A 93 -6.34 15.61 -1.73
C PHE A 93 -5.58 16.37 -0.64
N ALA A 94 -4.26 16.19 -0.57
CA ALA A 94 -3.38 16.77 0.45
C ALA A 94 -2.02 17.15 -0.14
N PRO A 95 -1.95 18.20 -0.97
CA PRO A 95 -0.71 18.60 -1.66
C PRO A 95 0.44 18.91 -0.69
N GLY A 96 0.16 19.43 0.51
CA GLY A 96 1.20 19.66 1.53
C GLY A 96 1.81 18.37 2.08
N VAL A 97 1.00 17.30 2.22
CA VAL A 97 1.48 15.98 2.65
C VAL A 97 2.30 15.34 1.55
N PHE A 98 1.84 15.44 0.29
CA PHE A 98 2.62 15.00 -0.87
C PHE A 98 4.02 15.60 -0.85
N GLU A 99 4.11 16.92 -0.72
CA GLU A 99 5.39 17.63 -0.81
C GLU A 99 6.30 17.29 0.38
N SER A 100 5.74 17.11 1.58
CA SER A 100 6.47 16.64 2.76
C SER A 100 7.06 15.23 2.55
N CYS A 101 6.26 14.28 2.07
CA CYS A 101 6.73 12.92 1.77
C CYS A 101 7.81 12.92 0.67
N ARG A 102 7.59 13.70 -0.39
CA ARG A 102 8.56 13.85 -1.49
C ARG A 102 9.87 14.45 -1.03
N GLN A 103 9.84 15.50 -0.22
CA GLN A 103 11.04 16.12 0.34
C GLN A 103 11.83 15.11 1.18
N LEU A 104 11.14 14.37 2.04
CA LEU A 104 11.75 13.33 2.87
C LEU A 104 12.39 12.20 2.03
N LEU A 105 11.72 11.76 0.96
CA LEU A 105 12.26 10.78 0.01
C LEU A 105 13.59 11.27 -0.60
N ILE A 106 13.59 12.51 -1.12
CA ILE A 106 14.73 13.12 -1.81
C ILE A 106 15.90 13.33 -0.83
N ASP A 107 15.64 13.93 0.34
CA ASP A 107 16.66 14.24 1.34
C ASP A 107 17.29 12.97 1.91
N SER A 108 16.49 11.90 2.05
CA SER A 108 16.98 10.59 2.48
C SER A 108 17.73 9.83 1.38
N ARG A 109 17.69 10.31 0.13
CA ARG A 109 18.30 9.68 -1.05
C ARG A 109 17.83 8.24 -1.29
N PHE A 110 16.58 7.95 -0.96
CA PHE A 110 15.95 6.67 -1.22
C PHE A 110 15.29 6.65 -2.59
N PRO A 111 15.40 5.56 -3.38
CA PRO A 111 14.66 5.44 -4.62
C PRO A 111 13.17 5.48 -4.38
N SER A 112 12.44 6.02 -5.35
CA SER A 112 10.99 5.96 -5.38
C SER A 112 10.50 4.52 -5.56
N MET A 113 9.31 4.21 -5.01
CA MET A 113 8.63 2.95 -5.25
C MET A 113 8.43 2.65 -6.75
N ALA A 114 8.35 3.68 -7.59
CA ALA A 114 8.18 3.56 -9.04
C ALA A 114 9.47 3.23 -9.80
N GLN A 115 10.63 3.28 -9.14
CA GLN A 115 11.92 3.02 -9.78
C GLN A 115 12.25 1.54 -9.72
N MET A 116 12.72 0.97 -10.83
CA MET A 116 13.16 -0.43 -10.90
C MET A 116 14.66 -0.58 -10.69
N GLU A 117 15.41 0.51 -10.81
CA GLU A 117 16.87 0.55 -10.68
C GLU A 117 17.29 1.72 -9.78
N TYR A 118 18.36 1.52 -9.03
CA TYR A 118 18.97 2.54 -8.17
C TYR A 118 20.48 2.67 -8.47
N PRO A 119 21.01 3.89 -8.67
CA PRO A 119 20.29 5.18 -8.66
C PRO A 119 19.51 5.45 -9.97
N SER A 120 18.37 6.13 -9.84
CA SER A 120 17.59 6.66 -10.97
C SER A 120 17.13 8.10 -10.64
N PRO A 121 17.00 9.00 -11.64
CA PRO A 121 16.46 10.34 -11.41
C PRO A 121 15.01 10.30 -10.90
N TYR A 122 14.65 11.22 -10.01
CA TYR A 122 13.27 11.39 -9.57
C TYR A 122 12.44 12.09 -10.66
N THR A 123 11.19 11.68 -10.82
CA THR A 123 10.15 12.41 -11.57
C THR A 123 9.40 13.36 -10.65
N SER A 124 8.47 14.17 -11.17
CA SER A 124 7.58 15.02 -10.35
C SER A 124 6.65 14.23 -9.44
N ASP A 125 6.32 12.99 -9.82
CA ASP A 125 5.29 12.19 -9.14
C ASP A 125 5.87 11.26 -8.05
N ASP A 126 7.20 11.17 -7.94
CA ASP A 126 7.88 10.36 -6.94
C ASP A 126 7.74 10.96 -5.52
N PHE A 127 7.18 10.21 -4.57
CA PHE A 127 6.94 10.74 -3.20
C PHE A 127 7.19 9.76 -2.06
N ALA A 128 7.24 8.46 -2.33
CA ALA A 128 7.46 7.42 -1.32
C ALA A 128 8.41 6.35 -1.83
N SER A 129 9.19 5.75 -0.92
CA SER A 129 10.14 4.68 -1.23
C SER A 129 9.44 3.32 -1.32
N PHE A 130 8.46 3.08 -0.46
CA PHE A 130 7.64 1.87 -0.42
C PHE A 130 6.25 2.17 0.14
N LEU A 131 5.35 1.21 0.00
CA LEU A 131 4.07 1.18 0.69
C LEU A 131 3.87 -0.18 1.36
N THR A 132 2.94 -0.23 2.31
CA THR A 132 2.43 -1.47 2.90
C THR A 132 0.94 -1.57 2.64
N PHE A 133 0.45 -2.79 2.46
CA PHE A 133 -0.97 -3.06 2.28
C PHE A 133 -1.36 -4.34 3.03
N THR A 134 -2.61 -4.41 3.45
CA THR A 134 -3.08 -5.44 4.38
C THR A 134 -4.35 -6.12 3.86
N MET A 135 -4.47 -7.42 4.10
CA MET A 135 -5.63 -8.24 3.69
C MET A 135 -5.96 -9.27 4.77
N PHE A 136 -7.06 -10.00 4.57
CA PHE A 136 -7.52 -11.09 5.44
C PHE A 136 -7.81 -10.64 6.88
N ASN A 137 -8.55 -9.53 7.02
CA ASN A 137 -8.93 -8.93 8.29
C ASN A 137 -7.72 -8.66 9.20
N PHE A 138 -6.78 -7.86 8.70
CA PHE A 138 -5.59 -7.46 9.45
C PHE A 138 -5.95 -6.57 10.64
N TYR A 139 -5.36 -6.85 11.81
CA TYR A 139 -5.48 -6.00 12.99
C TYR A 139 -4.27 -6.13 13.92
N ASN A 140 -3.98 -5.02 14.61
CA ASN A 140 -2.90 -4.89 15.57
C ASN A 140 -3.45 -4.71 16.99
N GLN A 141 -2.65 -5.08 17.99
CA GLN A 141 -2.80 -4.51 19.33
C GLN A 141 -2.54 -2.99 19.29
N PRO A 142 -3.04 -2.21 20.26
CA PRO A 142 -2.66 -0.81 20.39
C PRO A 142 -1.15 -0.64 20.45
N HIS A 143 -0.59 0.20 19.58
CA HIS A 143 0.84 0.48 19.46
C HIS A 143 1.07 1.90 18.93
N LYS A 144 2.33 2.32 18.95
CA LYS A 144 2.81 3.55 18.33
C LYS A 144 3.99 3.22 17.43
N ASP A 145 3.94 3.69 16.20
CA ASP A 145 5.05 3.55 15.27
C ASP A 145 6.14 4.60 15.56
N SER A 146 7.38 4.26 15.24
CA SER A 146 8.55 5.14 15.40
C SER A 146 9.07 5.55 14.03
N ASP A 147 8.16 5.85 13.11
CA ASP A 147 8.50 6.19 11.74
C ASP A 147 9.14 7.58 11.66
N VAL A 148 9.99 7.76 10.65
CA VAL A 148 10.61 9.06 10.34
C VAL A 148 9.67 10.00 9.60
N ASN A 149 8.55 9.48 9.07
CA ASN A 149 7.57 10.27 8.36
C ASN A 149 6.73 11.07 9.36
N ASP A 150 6.50 12.34 9.06
CA ASP A 150 5.55 13.15 9.84
C ASP A 150 4.09 12.79 9.54
N TRP A 151 3.83 12.10 8.41
CA TRP A 151 2.49 11.76 7.94
C TRP A 151 2.42 10.30 7.54
N THR A 152 1.33 9.63 7.93
CA THR A 152 0.98 8.32 7.41
C THR A 152 -0.25 8.45 6.53
N LEU A 153 -0.08 8.11 5.25
CA LEU A 153 -1.19 7.93 4.31
C LEU A 153 -1.82 6.56 4.58
N VAL A 154 -3.10 6.55 4.93
CA VAL A 154 -3.89 5.33 4.99
C VAL A 154 -4.97 5.40 3.93
N ILE A 155 -4.94 4.41 3.03
CA ILE A 155 -5.95 4.22 2.01
C ILE A 155 -6.82 3.05 2.43
N TRP A 156 -8.12 3.31 2.58
CA TRP A 156 -9.10 2.26 2.76
C TRP A 156 -9.81 1.98 1.43
N ILE A 157 -9.62 0.77 0.93
CA ILE A 157 -10.28 0.30 -0.28
C ILE A 157 -11.28 -0.77 0.14
N PRO A 158 -12.60 -0.51 0.10
CA PRO A 158 -13.58 -1.55 0.35
C PRO A 158 -13.46 -2.59 -0.76
N ILE A 159 -12.93 -3.76 -0.42
CA ILE A 159 -12.95 -4.92 -1.31
C ILE A 159 -14.21 -5.69 -0.91
N PHE A 160 -15.29 -5.47 -1.65
CA PHE A 160 -16.64 -5.90 -1.26
C PHE A 160 -16.82 -7.45 -1.27
N ASN A 161 -17.96 -7.95 -0.75
CA ASN A 161 -18.29 -9.38 -0.61
C ASN A 161 -18.95 -9.97 -1.89
N PRO A 162 -18.47 -11.10 -2.43
CA PRO A 162 -18.93 -11.66 -3.71
C PRO A 162 -20.32 -12.34 -3.67
N GLN A 163 -20.90 -12.59 -2.50
CA GLN A 163 -22.18 -13.29 -2.38
C GLN A 163 -23.40 -12.40 -2.65
N THR A 164 -23.24 -11.07 -2.69
CA THR A 164 -24.34 -10.10 -2.84
C THR A 164 -24.23 -9.16 -4.04
N ARG A 165 -23.24 -9.38 -4.92
CA ARG A 165 -22.91 -8.46 -6.02
C ARG A 165 -23.99 -8.39 -7.12
N THR A 166 -24.37 -7.19 -7.55
CA THR A 166 -25.12 -6.90 -8.79
C THR A 166 -24.32 -5.99 -9.76
N GLU A 167 -24.78 -5.77 -11.00
CA GLU A 167 -24.11 -4.90 -11.99
C GLU A 167 -23.97 -3.42 -11.52
N ASP A 168 -24.78 -3.01 -10.54
CA ASP A 168 -24.69 -1.70 -9.88
C ASP A 168 -23.72 -1.69 -8.67
N ASP A 169 -23.03 -2.81 -8.41
CA ASP A 169 -22.23 -3.07 -7.22
C ASP A 169 -20.81 -3.57 -7.58
N PRO A 170 -19.81 -2.68 -7.62
CA PRO A 170 -18.45 -3.04 -8.06
C PRO A 170 -17.70 -3.76 -6.95
N VAL A 171 -17.92 -5.07 -6.81
CA VAL A 171 -17.11 -5.92 -5.93
C VAL A 171 -15.83 -6.40 -6.62
N LEU A 172 -14.68 -6.14 -5.96
CA LEU A 172 -13.34 -6.60 -6.35
C LEU A 172 -12.78 -7.78 -5.51
N ALA A 173 -13.46 -8.25 -4.44
CA ALA A 173 -12.94 -9.30 -3.55
C ALA A 173 -13.81 -10.54 -3.48
N ASP A 174 -13.14 -11.66 -3.23
CA ASP A 174 -13.66 -13.01 -3.05
C ASP A 174 -13.61 -13.46 -1.56
N GLU A 175 -13.49 -14.77 -1.31
CA GLU A 175 -13.47 -15.36 0.04
C GLU A 175 -12.33 -14.79 0.94
N GLY A 176 -12.67 -14.44 2.19
CA GLY A 176 -11.69 -14.00 3.19
C GLY A 176 -11.50 -12.48 3.31
N PHE A 177 -12.28 -11.70 2.58
CA PHE A 177 -12.29 -10.22 2.65
C PHE A 177 -13.44 -9.63 3.49
N ASP A 178 -14.26 -10.48 4.13
CA ASP A 178 -15.25 -10.03 5.12
C ASP A 178 -14.55 -9.30 6.26
N MET A 179 -14.96 -8.05 6.51
CA MET A 179 -14.40 -7.25 7.58
C MET A 179 -15.09 -7.55 8.91
N MET A 180 -14.28 -7.88 9.92
CA MET A 180 -14.72 -8.09 11.29
C MET A 180 -13.98 -7.13 12.22
N GLY A 181 -14.71 -6.23 12.89
CA GLY A 181 -14.13 -5.31 13.87
C GLY A 181 -13.39 -4.10 13.27
N GLY A 182 -13.85 -3.61 12.10
CA GLY A 182 -13.29 -2.48 11.33
C GLY A 182 -13.22 -1.10 12.01
N GLN A 183 -13.13 -1.05 13.34
CA GLN A 183 -12.94 0.18 14.09
C GLN A 183 -11.44 0.51 14.19
N PHE A 184 -11.03 1.65 13.63
CA PHE A 184 -9.68 2.20 13.82
C PHE A 184 -9.71 3.20 14.98
N THR A 185 -9.09 2.84 16.11
CA THR A 185 -9.26 3.57 17.38
C THR A 185 -8.07 4.50 17.68
N PHE A 186 -8.38 5.75 18.03
CA PHE A 186 -7.44 6.72 18.57
C PHE A 186 -7.67 6.83 20.07
N ARG A 187 -7.01 5.95 20.83
CA ARG A 187 -7.31 5.73 22.26
C ARG A 187 -7.25 6.99 23.10
N ASP A 188 -6.22 7.81 22.90
CA ASP A 188 -5.98 9.01 23.72
C ASP A 188 -7.01 10.12 23.43
N PHE A 189 -7.58 10.11 22.23
CA PHE A 189 -8.64 11.03 21.81
C PHE A 189 -10.04 10.49 22.10
N GLN A 190 -10.15 9.22 22.49
CA GLN A 190 -11.43 8.52 22.72
C GLN A 190 -12.37 8.58 21.50
N VAL A 191 -11.79 8.60 20.29
CA VAL A 191 -12.53 8.54 19.02
C VAL A 191 -12.10 7.32 18.22
N TYR A 192 -12.95 6.88 17.31
CA TYR A 192 -12.61 5.86 16.34
C TYR A 192 -13.26 6.15 14.99
N LEU A 193 -12.65 5.63 13.94
CA LEU A 193 -13.26 5.55 12.62
C LEU A 193 -13.94 4.19 12.50
N ASP A 194 -15.24 4.16 12.24
CA ASP A 194 -15.94 2.91 11.94
C ASP A 194 -15.92 2.66 10.45
N LEU A 195 -15.02 1.79 9.99
CA LEU A 195 -14.85 1.49 8.58
C LEU A 195 -15.94 0.53 8.06
N GLN A 196 -16.79 -0.05 8.92
CA GLN A 196 -17.89 -0.96 8.49
C GLN A 196 -18.98 -0.21 7.74
N GLU A 197 -19.21 1.05 8.08
CA GLU A 197 -20.21 1.90 7.44
C GLU A 197 -19.72 2.48 6.10
N TRP A 198 -18.47 2.20 5.73
CA TRP A 198 -17.77 2.87 4.63
C TRP A 198 -17.85 2.05 3.35
N LYS A 199 -18.85 2.37 2.52
CA LYS A 199 -19.09 1.71 1.22
C LYS A 199 -18.36 2.36 0.05
N VAL A 200 -17.42 3.27 0.32
CA VAL A 200 -16.70 4.05 -0.71
C VAL A 200 -15.20 4.13 -0.40
N TYR A 201 -14.38 4.25 -1.44
CA TYR A 201 -12.94 4.51 -1.31
C TYR A 201 -12.67 5.74 -0.47
N SER A 202 -11.70 5.62 0.43
CA SER A 202 -11.53 6.59 1.49
C SER A 202 -10.06 6.81 1.82
N TYR A 203 -9.70 8.09 1.97
CA TYR A 203 -8.36 8.53 2.31
C TYR A 203 -8.35 9.10 3.71
N TRP A 204 -7.34 8.72 4.48
CA TRP A 204 -7.10 9.27 5.79
C TRP A 204 -5.63 9.58 5.95
N PHE A 205 -5.40 10.66 6.70
CA PHE A 205 -4.08 11.05 7.15
C PHE A 205 -4.15 11.16 8.65
N PHE A 206 -3.19 10.56 9.32
CA PHE A 206 -2.91 10.89 10.69
C PHE A 206 -1.42 11.10 10.85
N LEU A 207 -1.10 11.94 11.83
CA LEU A 207 0.27 12.13 12.29
C LEU A 207 0.61 10.86 13.09
N PRO A 208 1.63 10.06 12.72
CA PRO A 208 2.00 8.83 13.42
C PRO A 208 2.49 9.09 14.85
N ASN A 209 2.73 10.36 15.20
CA ASN A 209 3.23 10.78 16.49
C ASN A 209 2.17 11.29 17.48
N VAL A 210 0.90 11.29 17.09
CA VAL A 210 -0.22 11.86 17.89
C VAL A 210 -1.09 10.77 18.47
#